data_AF-A0AA45MEX0-F1
#
_entry.id   AF-A0AA45MEX0-F1
#
_cell.length_a   1.000
_cell.length_b   1.000
_cell.length_c   1.000
_cell.angle_alpha   90.00
_cell.angle_beta   90.00
_cell.angle_gamma   90.00
#
_symmetry.space_group_name_H-M   'P 1'
#
loop_
_entity.id
_entity.type
_entity.pdbx_description
1 polymer ?
#
loop_
_entity_poly.entity_id
_entity_poly.type
_entity_poly.pdbx_seq_one_letter_code
_entity_poly.pdbx_strand_id
1 'polypeptide(L)'
;MAVTLNGQPVLELNIDAGGECWLARKPGAPQPPALLQLALLAALEAISANRADLNAMRLHAGEWPEIKAELLRSGVAREAGPSLTVSPAMLWQLPQLWLPQAPAIYPQNHVRSGERWHPQRPAKPQGYVYERFIPWLGRSIAFRAASVEQDLHTMHKWMNDPRVAQFFQEEGDLDYQRAYLGGRLADPHMLPLIAEFDRVPFGYMEVYWAQENRLGPYYAADDYDRGWHVLVGEEAYSGGQFISAWLPSLMHYMFLDEPRTQRIVGEPAASHQRQVRNLERSGFAAIKDFDFPHKRATLVMLTREKFFSNRLWHPSPKA
;
A
#
# COMPACT_ATOMS: atom_id res chain seq x y z
N MET A 1 12.02 -9.16 21.72
CA MET A 1 10.71 -9.52 21.10
C MET A 1 10.73 -11.00 20.80
N ALA A 2 9.63 -11.72 20.96
CA ALA A 2 9.55 -13.14 20.60
C ALA A 2 8.33 -13.39 19.71
N VAL A 3 8.47 -14.26 18.71
CA VAL A 3 7.31 -14.79 17.97
C VAL A 3 6.89 -16.07 18.65
N THR A 4 5.60 -16.20 18.94
CA THR A 4 5.03 -17.37 19.61
C THR A 4 4.06 -18.11 18.70
N LEU A 5 4.07 -19.44 18.78
CA LEU A 5 3.04 -20.32 18.21
C LEU A 5 2.32 -21.02 19.36
N ASN A 6 1.01 -20.85 19.48
CA ASN A 6 0.20 -21.39 20.59
C ASN A 6 0.78 -21.02 21.99
N GLY A 7 1.28 -19.80 22.14
CA GLY A 7 1.89 -19.31 23.38
C GLY A 7 3.32 -19.80 23.65
N GLN A 8 3.89 -20.65 22.80
CA GLN A 8 5.28 -21.12 22.92
C GLN A 8 6.21 -20.30 22.02
N PRO A 9 7.36 -19.81 22.52
CA PRO A 9 8.30 -19.02 21.72
C PRO A 9 8.96 -19.89 20.62
N VAL A 10 8.82 -19.47 19.37
CA VAL A 10 9.42 -20.12 18.19
C VAL A 10 10.57 -19.32 17.59
N LEU A 11 10.56 -17.99 17.74
CA LEU A 11 11.62 -17.08 17.33
C LEU A 11 11.91 -16.08 18.44
N GLU A 12 13.18 -15.71 18.59
CA GLU A 12 13.61 -14.67 19.51
C GLU A 12 14.42 -13.60 18.77
N LEU A 13 13.99 -12.35 18.91
CA LEU A 13 14.76 -11.18 18.49
C LEU A 13 15.77 -10.83 19.57
N ASN A 14 17.02 -10.78 19.15
CA ASN A 14 18.14 -10.32 19.92
C ASN A 14 18.70 -9.03 19.30
N ILE A 15 19.22 -8.15 20.15
CA ILE A 15 19.82 -6.88 19.76
C ILE A 15 21.12 -6.75 20.55
N ASP A 16 22.23 -6.46 19.87
CA ASP A 16 23.52 -6.25 20.55
C ASP A 16 23.69 -4.78 20.98
N ALA A 17 24.78 -4.53 21.70
CA ALA A 17 25.15 -3.19 22.14
C ALA A 17 25.46 -2.22 20.97
N GLY A 18 25.72 -2.72 19.76
CA GLY A 18 25.93 -1.94 18.55
C GLY A 18 24.63 -1.61 17.80
N GLY A 19 23.47 -2.09 18.27
CA GLY A 19 22.17 -1.89 17.64
C GLY A 19 21.89 -2.88 16.50
N GLU A 20 22.76 -3.88 16.29
CA GLU A 20 22.55 -4.93 15.33
C GLU A 20 21.44 -5.88 15.82
N CYS A 21 20.45 -6.12 14.97
CA CYS A 21 19.32 -7.00 15.28
C CYS A 21 19.51 -8.34 14.58
N TRP A 22 19.35 -9.45 15.32
CA TRP A 22 19.27 -10.79 14.74
C TRP A 22 18.13 -11.61 15.33
N LEU A 23 17.64 -12.56 14.54
CA LEU A 23 16.63 -13.52 14.94
C LEU A 23 17.27 -14.89 15.15
N ALA A 24 17.02 -15.47 16.33
CA ALA A 24 17.43 -16.82 16.69
C ALA A 24 16.23 -17.77 16.70
N ARG A 25 16.41 -18.97 16.15
CA ARG A 25 15.39 -20.04 16.17
C ARG A 25 15.36 -20.73 17.54
N LYS A 26 14.17 -20.88 18.13
CA LYS A 26 13.98 -21.65 19.39
C LYS A 26 13.61 -23.12 19.11
N PRO A 27 13.91 -24.04 20.05
CA PRO A 27 13.40 -25.42 19.98
C PRO A 27 11.87 -25.44 19.88
N GLY A 28 11.30 -26.22 18.95
CA GLY A 28 9.84 -26.30 18.74
C GLY A 28 9.27 -25.38 17.65
N ALA A 29 10.13 -24.72 16.85
CA ALA A 29 9.73 -23.95 15.69
C ALA A 29 8.91 -24.79 14.66
N PRO A 30 8.07 -24.14 13.82
CA PRO A 30 7.24 -24.83 12.84
C PRO A 30 8.01 -25.84 11.99
N GLN A 31 7.43 -27.03 11.82
CA GLN A 31 8.01 -28.11 11.02
C GLN A 31 7.88 -27.89 9.50
N PRO A 32 6.80 -27.30 8.95
CA PRO A 32 6.74 -26.98 7.52
C PRO A 32 7.64 -25.78 7.17
N PRO A 33 8.54 -25.88 6.18
CA PRO A 33 9.40 -24.77 5.77
C PRO A 33 8.64 -23.49 5.41
N ALA A 34 7.47 -23.62 4.77
CA ALA A 34 6.63 -22.48 4.41
C ALA A 34 6.09 -21.71 5.63
N LEU A 35 5.66 -22.43 6.68
CA LEU A 35 5.18 -21.80 7.92
C LEU A 35 6.34 -21.15 8.69
N LEU A 36 7.52 -21.78 8.67
CA LEU A 36 8.74 -21.22 9.25
C LEU A 36 9.15 -19.92 8.53
N GLN A 37 9.12 -19.92 7.20
CA GLN A 37 9.41 -18.73 6.40
C GLN A 37 8.41 -17.60 6.72
N LEU A 38 7.11 -17.89 6.78
CA LEU A 38 6.10 -16.90 7.10
C LEU A 38 6.31 -16.30 8.51
N ALA A 39 6.59 -17.15 9.51
CA ALA A 39 6.89 -16.69 10.86
C ALA A 39 8.14 -15.80 10.92
N LEU A 40 9.21 -16.17 10.19
CA LEU A 40 10.42 -15.37 10.09
C LEU A 40 10.14 -14.00 9.45
N LEU A 41 9.40 -13.98 8.34
CA LEU A 41 9.06 -12.73 7.64
C LEU A 41 8.17 -11.83 8.50
N ALA A 42 7.20 -12.39 9.22
CA ALA A 42 6.39 -11.63 10.18
C ALA A 42 7.25 -11.03 11.32
N ALA A 43 8.24 -11.76 11.82
CA ALA A 43 9.18 -11.24 12.80
C ALA A 43 10.00 -10.06 12.25
N LEU A 44 10.53 -10.22 11.04
CA LEU A 44 11.30 -9.18 10.34
C LEU A 44 10.45 -7.95 10.02
N GLU A 45 9.19 -8.15 9.66
CA GLU A 45 8.21 -7.08 9.44
C GLU A 45 7.97 -6.33 10.74
N ALA A 46 7.66 -7.02 11.83
CA ALA A 46 7.40 -6.38 13.11
C ALA A 46 8.61 -5.53 13.59
N ILE A 47 9.84 -6.01 13.39
CA ILE A 47 11.06 -5.24 13.66
C ILE A 47 11.11 -3.99 12.79
N SER A 48 11.04 -4.16 11.47
CA SER A 48 11.22 -3.07 10.50
C SER A 48 10.05 -2.07 10.48
N ALA A 49 8.86 -2.45 10.94
CA ALA A 49 7.70 -1.60 11.17
C ALA A 49 7.84 -0.73 12.42
N ASN A 50 8.63 -1.14 13.41
CA ASN A 50 8.86 -0.41 14.65
C ASN A 50 10.19 0.38 14.68
N ARG A 51 11.14 0.01 13.81
CA ARG A 51 12.51 0.56 13.81
C ARG A 51 12.85 1.20 12.46
N ALA A 52 12.51 2.48 12.31
CA ALA A 52 12.78 3.26 11.10
C ALA A 52 14.29 3.50 10.85
N ASP A 53 15.12 3.34 11.87
CA ASP A 53 16.57 3.50 11.85
C ASP A 53 17.32 2.30 11.24
N LEU A 54 16.70 1.10 11.24
CA LEU A 54 17.34 -0.10 10.72
C LEU A 54 17.43 -0.08 9.20
N ASN A 55 18.64 -0.21 8.68
CA ASN A 55 18.92 -0.37 7.24
C ASN A 55 19.07 -1.85 6.85
N ALA A 56 19.38 -2.72 7.81
CA ALA A 56 19.57 -4.15 7.61
C ALA A 56 19.32 -4.92 8.92
N MET A 57 18.96 -6.19 8.79
CA MET A 57 18.84 -7.17 9.87
C MET A 57 19.67 -8.40 9.52
N ARG A 58 20.31 -9.06 10.50
CA ARG A 58 21.10 -10.26 10.25
C ARG A 58 20.35 -11.53 10.68
N LEU A 59 20.57 -12.60 9.95
CA LEU A 59 20.14 -13.94 10.31
C LEU A 59 21.37 -14.84 10.30
N HIS A 60 21.57 -15.65 11.34
CA HIS A 60 22.64 -16.64 11.34
C HIS A 60 22.31 -17.74 10.33
N ALA A 61 23.07 -17.83 9.23
CA ALA A 61 22.67 -18.65 8.08
C ALA A 61 22.54 -20.15 8.41
N GLY A 62 23.29 -20.62 9.41
CA GLY A 62 23.25 -22.00 9.89
C GLY A 62 21.94 -22.40 10.61
N GLU A 63 21.11 -21.43 11.00
CA GLU A 63 19.83 -21.69 11.69
C GLU A 63 18.64 -21.89 10.73
N TRP A 64 18.84 -21.63 9.42
CA TRP A 64 17.78 -21.58 8.42
C TRP A 64 18.00 -22.46 7.18
N PRO A 65 18.60 -23.68 7.26
CA PRO A 65 18.96 -24.45 6.08
C PRO A 65 17.75 -24.77 5.18
N GLU A 66 16.55 -24.95 5.76
CA GLU A 66 15.33 -25.36 5.06
C GLU A 66 14.71 -24.22 4.24
N ILE A 67 14.96 -22.96 4.61
CA ILE A 67 14.37 -21.78 3.95
C ILE A 67 15.42 -20.85 3.32
N LYS A 68 16.71 -21.09 3.55
CA LYS A 68 17.81 -20.28 3.01
C LYS A 68 17.70 -20.08 1.50
N ALA A 69 17.50 -21.16 0.75
CA ALA A 69 17.37 -21.10 -0.71
C ALA A 69 16.22 -20.17 -1.14
N GLU A 70 15.11 -20.20 -0.41
CA GLU A 70 13.94 -19.38 -0.69
C GLU A 70 14.16 -17.90 -0.33
N LEU A 71 14.80 -17.63 0.80
CA LEU A 71 15.15 -16.27 1.21
C LEU A 71 16.10 -15.61 0.20
N LEU A 72 17.02 -16.38 -0.38
CA LEU A 72 17.90 -15.90 -1.46
C LEU A 72 17.12 -15.72 -2.77
N ARG A 73 16.26 -16.68 -3.14
CA ARG A 73 15.46 -16.64 -4.37
C ARG A 73 14.49 -15.47 -4.42
N SER A 74 13.85 -15.15 -3.30
CA SER A 74 12.95 -14.00 -3.17
C SER A 74 13.69 -12.66 -3.13
N GLY A 75 15.02 -12.66 -2.98
CA GLY A 75 15.85 -11.45 -2.91
C GLY A 75 15.72 -10.67 -1.60
N VAL A 76 14.94 -11.15 -0.63
CA VAL A 76 14.79 -10.52 0.69
C VAL A 76 16.08 -10.62 1.51
N ALA A 77 16.84 -11.70 1.31
CA ALA A 77 18.10 -11.94 1.96
C ALA A 77 19.25 -12.02 0.94
N ARG A 78 20.45 -11.65 1.38
CA ARG A 78 21.70 -11.83 0.65
C ARG A 78 22.75 -12.47 1.56
N GLU A 79 23.65 -13.25 0.98
CA GLU A 79 24.76 -13.82 1.76
C GLU A 79 25.77 -12.74 2.17
N ALA A 80 26.24 -12.83 3.41
CA ALA A 80 27.27 -11.97 3.99
C ALA A 80 28.15 -12.81 4.93
N GLY A 81 29.11 -13.54 4.34
CA GLY A 81 29.95 -14.49 5.08
C GLY A 81 29.11 -15.61 5.72
N PRO A 82 29.18 -15.83 7.05
CA PRO A 82 28.41 -16.87 7.73
C PRO A 82 26.94 -16.48 8.01
N SER A 83 26.51 -15.27 7.64
CA SER A 83 25.17 -14.74 7.92
C SER A 83 24.42 -14.41 6.63
N LEU A 84 23.09 -14.32 6.74
CA LEU A 84 22.24 -13.68 5.75
C LEU A 84 21.92 -12.26 6.22
N THR A 85 21.98 -11.30 5.30
CA THR A 85 21.55 -9.92 5.55
C THR A 85 20.21 -9.68 4.87
N VAL A 86 19.22 -9.23 5.64
CA VAL A 86 17.90 -8.84 5.18
C VAL A 86 17.79 -7.32 5.11
N SER A 87 17.33 -6.81 3.97
CA SER A 87 17.03 -5.38 3.81
C SER A 87 15.54 -5.12 4.04
N PRO A 88 15.15 -4.20 4.94
CA PRO A 88 13.77 -3.74 5.05
C PRO A 88 13.19 -3.29 3.71
N ALA A 89 13.94 -2.53 2.91
CA ALA A 89 13.50 -2.08 1.59
C ALA A 89 13.17 -3.24 0.63
N MET A 90 13.81 -4.39 0.77
CA MET A 90 13.50 -5.59 -0.02
C MET A 90 12.34 -6.38 0.59
N LEU A 91 12.32 -6.53 1.92
CA LEU A 91 11.25 -7.22 2.64
C LEU A 91 9.88 -6.60 2.36
N TRP A 92 9.79 -5.27 2.40
CA TRP A 92 8.56 -4.52 2.15
C TRP A 92 8.11 -4.56 0.69
N GLN A 93 8.83 -5.24 -0.20
CA GLN A 93 8.38 -5.47 -1.57
C GLN A 93 7.77 -6.86 -1.76
N LEU A 94 7.79 -7.73 -0.75
CA LEU A 94 7.19 -9.06 -0.81
C LEU A 94 5.70 -9.02 -0.47
N PRO A 95 4.78 -9.48 -1.33
CA PRO A 95 3.35 -9.32 -1.09
C PRO A 95 2.78 -10.18 0.06
N GLN A 96 3.42 -11.31 0.37
CA GLN A 96 2.84 -12.40 1.17
C GLN A 96 2.43 -12.08 2.61
N LEU A 97 2.90 -10.96 3.19
CA LEU A 97 2.51 -10.56 4.54
C LEU A 97 1.29 -9.64 4.55
N TRP A 98 1.02 -8.96 3.44
CA TRP A 98 0.05 -7.87 3.40
C TRP A 98 -1.10 -8.14 2.42
N LEU A 99 -0.86 -8.91 1.37
CA LEU A 99 -1.90 -9.31 0.41
C LEU A 99 -2.42 -10.71 0.77
N PRO A 100 -3.75 -10.94 0.79
CA PRO A 100 -4.32 -12.25 1.07
C PRO A 100 -4.04 -13.27 -0.04
N GLN A 101 -3.74 -12.80 -1.24
CA GLN A 101 -3.31 -13.62 -2.37
C GLN A 101 -2.12 -12.95 -3.05
N ALA A 102 -1.17 -13.76 -3.51
CA ALA A 102 -0.07 -13.24 -4.31
C ALA A 102 -0.61 -12.64 -5.63
N PRO A 103 -0.08 -11.49 -6.08
CA PRO A 103 -0.53 -10.84 -7.29
C PRO A 103 -0.21 -11.73 -8.50
N ALA A 104 -1.22 -12.04 -9.29
CA ALA A 104 -1.02 -12.72 -10.56
C ALA A 104 -0.46 -11.71 -11.57
N ILE A 105 0.78 -11.92 -12.03
CA ILE A 105 1.37 -11.07 -13.05
C ILE A 105 0.70 -11.38 -14.38
N TYR A 106 -0.28 -10.56 -14.74
CA TYR A 106 -1.06 -10.77 -15.94
C TYR A 106 -0.16 -10.73 -17.19
N PRO A 107 -0.22 -11.73 -18.08
CA PRO A 107 0.51 -11.70 -19.34
C PRO A 107 0.20 -10.43 -20.13
N GLN A 108 1.22 -9.84 -20.74
CA GLN A 108 1.05 -8.56 -21.42
C GLN A 108 0.40 -8.77 -22.79
N ASN A 109 -0.84 -8.31 -22.91
CA ASN A 109 -1.60 -8.23 -24.14
C ASN A 109 -2.18 -6.81 -24.22
N HIS A 110 -1.79 -6.02 -25.22
CA HIS A 110 -2.31 -4.67 -25.37
C HIS A 110 -3.71 -4.68 -25.98
N VAL A 111 -4.61 -3.97 -25.34
CA VAL A 111 -5.98 -3.75 -25.78
C VAL A 111 -6.20 -2.25 -25.99
N ARG A 112 -7.30 -1.91 -26.66
CA ARG A 112 -7.66 -0.52 -26.93
C ARG A 112 -8.97 -0.17 -26.21
N SER A 113 -8.91 0.86 -25.36
CA SER A 113 -10.08 1.49 -24.76
C SER A 113 -10.19 2.93 -25.27
N GLY A 114 -11.21 3.20 -26.08
CA GLY A 114 -11.35 4.48 -26.79
C GLY A 114 -10.16 4.74 -27.72
N GLU A 115 -9.37 5.77 -27.43
CA GLU A 115 -8.19 6.15 -28.21
C GLU A 115 -6.86 5.63 -27.64
N ARG A 116 -6.88 4.92 -26.51
CA ARG A 116 -5.65 4.53 -25.81
C ARG A 116 -5.38 3.04 -25.92
N TRP A 117 -4.12 2.73 -26.20
CA TRP A 117 -3.57 1.38 -26.10
C TRP A 117 -2.94 1.21 -24.72
N HIS A 118 -3.29 0.12 -24.04
CA HIS A 118 -2.78 -0.19 -22.71
C HIS A 118 -2.79 -1.71 -22.50
N PRO A 119 -2.00 -2.25 -21.54
CA PRO A 119 -2.10 -3.65 -21.17
C PRO A 119 -3.52 -4.01 -20.72
N GLN A 120 -3.97 -5.21 -21.08
CA GLN A 120 -5.18 -5.80 -20.53
C GLN A 120 -5.07 -5.88 -19.01
N ARG A 121 -6.03 -5.27 -18.32
CA ARG A 121 -6.08 -5.22 -16.85
C ARG A 121 -6.69 -6.52 -16.31
N PRO A 122 -6.23 -7.01 -15.13
CA PRO A 122 -6.85 -8.16 -14.49
C PRO A 122 -8.29 -7.85 -14.07
N ALA A 123 -9.06 -8.90 -13.79
CA ALA A 123 -10.36 -8.74 -13.16
C ALA A 123 -10.22 -8.07 -11.78
N LYS A 124 -11.22 -7.29 -11.37
CA LYS A 124 -11.22 -6.65 -10.05
C LYS A 124 -11.24 -7.73 -8.95
N PRO A 125 -10.44 -7.57 -7.89
CA PRO A 125 -10.50 -8.46 -6.74
C PRO A 125 -11.82 -8.32 -5.98
N GLN A 126 -12.09 -9.25 -5.08
CA GLN A 126 -13.23 -9.22 -4.15
C GLN A 126 -12.74 -9.37 -2.72
N GLY A 127 -13.47 -8.78 -1.78
CA GLY A 127 -13.11 -8.82 -0.36
C GLY A 127 -11.85 -8.02 -0.04
N TYR A 128 -11.16 -8.41 1.03
CA TYR A 128 -9.93 -7.75 1.45
C TYR A 128 -8.83 -7.95 0.43
N VAL A 129 -8.06 -6.90 0.20
CA VAL A 129 -6.92 -6.89 -0.73
C VAL A 129 -5.62 -6.52 -0.04
N TYR A 130 -5.69 -5.90 1.14
CA TYR A 130 -4.53 -5.44 1.88
C TYR A 130 -4.84 -5.36 3.37
N GLU A 131 -3.89 -5.73 4.21
CA GLU A 131 -3.93 -5.47 5.65
C GLU A 131 -2.53 -5.26 6.22
N ARG A 132 -2.40 -4.33 7.18
CA ARG A 132 -1.16 -4.07 7.90
C ARG A 132 -1.45 -3.56 9.31
N PHE A 133 -0.64 -3.98 10.28
CA PHE A 133 -0.65 -3.38 11.62
C PHE A 133 0.16 -2.07 11.66
N ILE A 134 -0.38 -1.05 12.31
CA ILE A 134 0.22 0.29 12.45
C ILE A 134 0.70 0.48 13.89
N PRO A 135 2.01 0.33 14.18
CA PRO A 135 2.50 0.27 15.55
C PRO A 135 2.24 1.53 16.38
N TRP A 136 2.37 2.72 15.78
CA TRP A 136 2.16 3.99 16.49
C TRP A 136 0.68 4.30 16.76
N LEU A 137 -0.25 3.59 16.13
CA LEU A 137 -1.68 3.68 16.42
C LEU A 137 -2.19 2.51 17.27
N GLY A 138 -1.46 1.39 17.28
CA GLY A 138 -1.94 0.15 17.90
C GLY A 138 -3.17 -0.44 17.18
N ARG A 139 -3.31 -0.19 15.87
CA ARG A 139 -4.48 -0.57 15.07
C ARG A 139 -4.07 -1.24 13.76
N SER A 140 -4.94 -2.09 13.22
CA SER A 140 -4.79 -2.63 11.87
C SER A 140 -5.51 -1.75 10.87
N ILE A 141 -4.85 -1.40 9.78
CA ILE A 141 -5.49 -0.83 8.60
C ILE A 141 -5.72 -1.93 7.57
N ALA A 142 -6.90 -1.93 6.94
CA ALA A 142 -7.23 -2.84 5.85
C ALA A 142 -7.89 -2.09 4.69
N PHE A 143 -7.71 -2.62 3.48
CA PHE A 143 -8.47 -2.22 2.30
C PHE A 143 -9.22 -3.42 1.75
N ARG A 144 -10.47 -3.18 1.32
CA ARG A 144 -11.28 -4.17 0.60
C ARG A 144 -11.92 -3.55 -0.63
N ALA A 145 -12.17 -4.37 -1.65
CA ALA A 145 -13.01 -3.96 -2.77
C ALA A 145 -14.38 -3.53 -2.27
N ALA A 146 -14.85 -2.37 -2.74
CA ALA A 146 -16.18 -1.88 -2.43
C ALA A 146 -17.25 -2.74 -3.10
N SER A 147 -18.45 -2.78 -2.52
CA SER A 147 -19.63 -3.39 -3.16
C SER A 147 -20.87 -2.54 -2.97
N VAL A 148 -21.79 -2.59 -3.94
CA VAL A 148 -23.06 -1.86 -3.83
C VAL A 148 -23.88 -2.39 -2.66
N GLU A 149 -23.85 -3.70 -2.45
CA GLU A 149 -24.65 -4.38 -1.43
C GLU A 149 -24.25 -3.97 -0.01
N GLN A 150 -22.96 -3.75 0.24
CA GLN A 150 -22.45 -3.45 1.58
C GLN A 150 -22.24 -1.95 1.80
N ASP A 151 -21.83 -1.21 0.76
CA ASP A 151 -21.26 0.13 0.95
C ASP A 151 -22.16 1.27 0.49
N LEU A 152 -23.27 0.99 -0.22
CA LEU A 152 -24.12 2.04 -0.80
C LEU A 152 -24.57 3.10 0.22
N HIS A 153 -25.06 2.67 1.39
CA HIS A 153 -25.53 3.60 2.42
C HIS A 153 -24.40 4.41 3.06
N THR A 154 -23.26 3.76 3.30
CA THR A 154 -22.06 4.41 3.85
C THR A 154 -21.51 5.44 2.87
N MET A 155 -21.39 5.07 1.59
CA MET A 155 -21.00 5.95 0.50
C MET A 155 -21.95 7.14 0.37
N HIS A 156 -23.26 6.90 0.39
CA HIS A 156 -24.26 7.97 0.35
C HIS A 156 -24.13 8.93 1.53
N LYS A 157 -23.92 8.42 2.76
CA LYS A 157 -23.66 9.28 3.93
C LYS A 157 -22.41 10.14 3.71
N TRP A 158 -21.31 9.55 3.28
CA TRP A 158 -20.03 10.25 3.16
C TRP A 158 -20.02 11.26 2.01
N MET A 159 -20.55 10.90 0.84
CA MET A 159 -20.59 11.79 -0.32
C MET A 159 -21.44 13.04 -0.08
N ASN A 160 -22.51 12.90 0.72
CA ASN A 160 -23.39 14.03 1.09
C ASN A 160 -22.89 14.81 2.33
N ASP A 161 -21.77 14.44 2.96
CA ASP A 161 -21.15 15.27 3.99
C ASP A 161 -20.59 16.55 3.33
N PRO A 162 -21.00 17.76 3.75
CA PRO A 162 -20.53 19.02 3.17
C PRO A 162 -19.00 19.16 3.07
N ARG A 163 -18.25 18.56 4.00
CA ARG A 163 -16.77 18.58 4.00
C ARG A 163 -16.19 17.75 2.85
N VAL A 164 -16.84 16.64 2.51
CA VAL A 164 -16.44 15.74 1.41
C VAL A 164 -16.91 16.33 0.09
N ALA A 165 -18.20 16.68 0.02
CA ALA A 165 -18.88 17.37 -1.07
C ALA A 165 -18.07 18.52 -1.67
N GLN A 166 -17.50 19.38 -0.82
CA GLN A 166 -16.66 20.51 -1.23
C GLN A 166 -15.54 20.13 -2.23
N PHE A 167 -14.99 18.92 -2.13
CA PHE A 167 -13.88 18.46 -2.95
C PHE A 167 -14.24 17.35 -3.93
N PHE A 168 -15.15 16.44 -3.55
CA PHE A 168 -15.52 15.29 -4.38
C PHE A 168 -16.64 15.64 -5.38
N GLN A 169 -17.59 16.50 -5.00
CA GLN A 169 -18.69 16.98 -5.86
C GLN A 169 -19.56 15.85 -6.45
N GLU A 170 -19.82 14.82 -5.64
CA GLU A 170 -20.62 13.65 -6.01
C GLU A 170 -21.83 13.50 -5.07
N GLU A 171 -22.39 14.60 -4.55
CA GLU A 171 -23.60 14.59 -3.74
C GLU A 171 -24.81 14.13 -4.57
N GLY A 172 -25.79 13.50 -3.92
CA GLY A 172 -26.96 12.98 -4.61
C GLY A 172 -27.75 11.99 -3.77
N ASP A 173 -28.90 11.59 -4.28
CA ASP A 173 -29.74 10.57 -3.65
C ASP A 173 -29.13 9.16 -3.74
N LEU A 174 -29.78 8.17 -3.11
CA LEU A 174 -29.29 6.80 -3.11
C LEU A 174 -29.20 6.17 -4.51
N ASP A 175 -30.03 6.59 -5.46
CA ASP A 175 -30.02 6.05 -6.81
C ASP A 175 -28.82 6.61 -7.60
N TYR A 176 -28.52 7.90 -7.43
CA TYR A 176 -27.28 8.51 -7.92
C TYR A 176 -26.06 7.75 -7.40
N GLN A 177 -26.01 7.46 -6.09
CA GLN A 177 -24.85 6.77 -5.51
C GLN A 177 -24.73 5.30 -5.92
N ARG A 178 -25.86 4.63 -6.15
CA ARG A 178 -25.86 3.28 -6.71
C ARG A 178 -25.28 3.30 -8.12
N ALA A 179 -25.70 4.27 -8.94
CA ALA A 179 -25.20 4.42 -10.30
C ALA A 179 -23.71 4.79 -10.31
N TYR A 180 -23.27 5.70 -9.43
CA TYR A 180 -21.88 6.09 -9.28
C TYR A 180 -20.97 4.91 -8.95
N LEU A 181 -21.27 4.20 -7.84
CA LEU A 181 -20.45 3.07 -7.40
C LEU A 181 -20.52 1.91 -8.41
N GLY A 182 -21.70 1.62 -8.96
CA GLY A 182 -21.88 0.64 -10.02
C GLY A 182 -21.04 0.95 -11.26
N GLY A 183 -20.94 2.22 -11.65
CA GLY A 183 -20.08 2.68 -12.74
C GLY A 183 -18.60 2.40 -12.47
N ARG A 184 -18.10 2.72 -11.27
CA ARG A 184 -16.70 2.44 -10.86
C ARG A 184 -16.41 0.94 -10.81
N LEU A 185 -17.37 0.14 -10.38
CA LEU A 185 -17.27 -1.32 -10.37
C LEU A 185 -17.32 -1.93 -11.77
N ALA A 186 -18.01 -1.32 -12.72
CA ALA A 186 -18.04 -1.77 -14.12
C ALA A 186 -16.77 -1.35 -14.89
N ASP A 187 -16.16 -0.23 -14.54
CA ASP A 187 -15.05 0.35 -15.30
C ASP A 187 -13.71 -0.37 -15.06
N PRO A 188 -13.11 -1.07 -16.04
CA PRO A 188 -11.88 -1.84 -15.85
C PRO A 188 -10.67 -1.00 -15.42
N HIS A 189 -10.68 0.31 -15.66
CA HIS A 189 -9.54 1.16 -15.30
C HIS A 189 -9.53 1.59 -13.83
N MET A 190 -10.63 1.35 -13.09
CA MET A 190 -10.87 1.78 -11.72
C MET A 190 -10.87 0.60 -10.75
N LEU A 191 -10.47 0.84 -9.51
CA LEU A 191 -10.61 -0.09 -8.40
C LEU A 191 -11.14 0.69 -7.19
N PRO A 192 -12.45 0.65 -6.94
CA PRO A 192 -13.06 1.26 -5.77
C PRO A 192 -12.77 0.41 -4.52
N LEU A 193 -12.25 1.05 -3.47
CA LEU A 193 -11.88 0.41 -2.21
C LEU A 193 -12.56 1.11 -1.02
N ILE A 194 -12.88 0.32 0.00
CA ILE A 194 -13.19 0.83 1.34
C ILE A 194 -11.97 0.63 2.23
N ALA A 195 -11.61 1.69 2.94
CA ALA A 195 -10.56 1.70 3.94
C ALA A 195 -11.14 1.56 5.34
N GLU A 196 -10.51 0.70 6.13
CA GLU A 196 -10.96 0.33 7.46
C GLU A 196 -9.82 0.41 8.47
N PHE A 197 -10.13 0.86 9.69
CA PHE A 197 -9.28 0.62 10.87
C PHE A 197 -9.98 -0.35 11.79
N ASP A 198 -9.32 -1.46 12.13
CA ASP A 198 -9.89 -2.53 12.98
C ASP A 198 -11.29 -2.97 12.51
N ARG A 199 -11.45 -3.11 11.18
CA ARG A 199 -12.71 -3.45 10.49
C ARG A 199 -13.82 -2.40 10.57
N VAL A 200 -13.51 -1.18 11.02
CA VAL A 200 -14.43 -0.04 11.00
C VAL A 200 -14.17 0.80 9.75
N PRO A 201 -15.13 0.92 8.81
CA PRO A 201 -14.97 1.71 7.60
C PRO A 201 -14.87 3.20 7.91
N PHE A 202 -13.92 3.89 7.29
CA PHE A 202 -13.69 5.32 7.49
C PHE A 202 -13.54 6.14 6.20
N GLY A 203 -13.19 5.50 5.09
CA GLY A 203 -12.93 6.21 3.84
C GLY A 203 -13.15 5.35 2.61
N TYR A 204 -13.36 6.04 1.48
CA TYR A 204 -13.47 5.45 0.15
C TYR A 204 -12.31 5.93 -0.71
N MET A 205 -11.74 5.00 -1.47
CA MET A 205 -10.56 5.24 -2.30
C MET A 205 -10.84 4.73 -3.71
N GLU A 206 -10.37 5.46 -4.71
CA GLU A 206 -10.41 5.04 -6.10
C GLU A 206 -8.99 4.89 -6.60
N VAL A 207 -8.52 3.65 -6.76
CA VAL A 207 -7.22 3.39 -7.40
C VAL A 207 -7.46 3.25 -8.89
N TYR A 208 -6.65 3.88 -9.73
CA TYR A 208 -6.82 3.82 -11.18
C TYR A 208 -5.52 3.57 -11.93
N TRP A 209 -5.63 3.05 -13.15
CA TRP A 209 -4.53 3.00 -14.11
C TRP A 209 -4.40 4.34 -14.82
N ALA A 210 -3.26 5.02 -14.64
CA ALA A 210 -3.09 6.39 -15.08
C ALA A 210 -3.08 6.52 -16.62
N GLN A 211 -2.57 5.50 -17.32
CA GLN A 211 -2.57 5.45 -18.78
C GLN A 211 -3.98 5.45 -19.37
N GLU A 212 -4.99 4.94 -18.68
CA GLU A 212 -6.40 5.02 -19.12
C GLU A 212 -7.16 6.22 -18.54
N ASN A 213 -6.71 6.76 -17.40
CA ASN A 213 -7.39 7.82 -16.69
C ASN A 213 -7.29 9.18 -17.40
N ARG A 214 -8.18 10.14 -17.06
CA ARG A 214 -8.11 11.53 -17.54
C ARG A 214 -6.76 12.21 -17.33
N LEU A 215 -5.97 11.79 -16.35
CA LEU A 215 -4.62 12.31 -16.10
C LEU A 215 -3.60 11.91 -17.18
N GLY A 216 -3.73 10.71 -17.74
CA GLY A 216 -2.74 10.12 -18.66
C GLY A 216 -2.25 11.01 -19.81
N PRO A 217 -3.07 11.84 -20.49
CA PRO A 217 -2.62 12.67 -21.61
C PRO A 217 -1.71 13.84 -21.18
N TYR A 218 -1.67 14.17 -19.89
CA TYR A 218 -0.94 15.32 -19.38
C TYR A 218 0.52 15.02 -19.05
N TYR A 219 0.95 13.77 -19.19
CA TYR A 219 2.36 13.36 -19.06
C TYR A 219 2.63 12.07 -19.86
N ALA A 220 3.89 11.64 -19.94
CA ALA A 220 4.23 10.37 -20.56
C ALA A 220 3.91 9.23 -19.58
N ALA A 221 2.63 8.86 -19.50
CA ALA A 221 2.13 7.78 -18.65
C ALA A 221 2.69 6.42 -19.11
N ASP A 222 3.20 5.65 -18.15
CA ASP A 222 3.70 4.29 -18.41
C ASP A 222 2.56 3.29 -18.21
N ASP A 223 2.73 2.12 -18.83
CA ASP A 223 1.76 1.03 -18.88
C ASP A 223 1.20 0.59 -17.53
N TYR A 224 1.93 0.81 -16.43
CA TYR A 224 1.53 0.37 -15.08
C TYR A 224 1.57 1.51 -14.07
N ASP A 225 1.59 2.76 -14.51
CA ASP A 225 1.40 3.87 -13.58
C ASP A 225 0.01 3.80 -12.96
N ARG A 226 -0.05 4.05 -11.67
CA ARG A 226 -1.32 4.09 -10.94
C ARG A 226 -1.53 5.44 -10.30
N GLY A 227 -2.78 5.83 -10.12
CA GLY A 227 -3.11 6.99 -9.30
C GLY A 227 -4.23 6.67 -8.33
N TRP A 228 -4.58 7.66 -7.52
CA TRP A 228 -5.62 7.49 -6.51
C TRP A 228 -6.43 8.76 -6.29
N HIS A 229 -7.72 8.59 -6.01
CA HIS A 229 -8.56 9.57 -5.31
C HIS A 229 -8.99 9.00 -3.98
N VAL A 230 -9.26 9.86 -3.00
CA VAL A 230 -9.65 9.45 -1.66
C VAL A 230 -10.57 10.47 -1.02
N LEU A 231 -11.56 9.96 -0.29
CA LEU A 231 -12.32 10.70 0.70
C LEU A 231 -12.20 10.03 2.05
N VAL A 232 -12.08 10.84 3.10
CA VAL A 232 -12.20 10.40 4.49
C VAL A 232 -13.58 10.82 4.97
N GLY A 233 -14.50 9.86 5.00
CA GLY A 233 -15.89 10.10 5.37
C GLY A 233 -16.06 10.31 6.87
N GLU A 234 -15.42 9.46 7.68
CA GLU A 234 -15.49 9.56 9.13
C GLU A 234 -14.43 10.55 9.67
N GLU A 235 -14.90 11.68 10.21
CA GLU A 235 -14.03 12.79 10.67
C GLU A 235 -13.00 12.36 11.73
N ALA A 236 -13.35 11.38 12.57
CA ALA A 236 -12.46 10.80 13.58
C ALA A 236 -11.13 10.27 13.01
N TYR A 237 -11.08 9.96 11.71
CA TYR A 237 -9.92 9.41 11.01
C TYR A 237 -9.23 10.42 10.08
N SER A 238 -9.57 11.71 10.19
CA SER A 238 -8.99 12.78 9.35
C SER A 238 -7.69 13.38 9.92
N GLY A 239 -7.33 13.05 11.15
CA GLY A 239 -6.13 13.59 11.83
C GLY A 239 -4.81 13.12 11.20
N GLY A 240 -3.75 13.90 11.40
CA GLY A 240 -2.42 13.64 10.81
C GLY A 240 -1.85 12.24 11.10
N GLN A 241 -2.10 11.69 12.30
CA GLN A 241 -1.71 10.34 12.69
C GLN A 241 -2.37 9.23 11.86
N PHE A 242 -3.59 9.46 11.39
CA PHE A 242 -4.31 8.53 10.52
C PHE A 242 -3.88 8.70 9.08
N ILE A 243 -3.64 9.94 8.62
CA ILE A 243 -3.08 10.21 7.29
C ILE A 243 -1.71 9.57 7.14
N SER A 244 -0.84 9.66 8.14
CA SER A 244 0.47 9.01 8.14
C SER A 244 0.39 7.48 8.14
N ALA A 245 -0.77 6.91 8.49
CA ALA A 245 -1.02 5.48 8.45
C ALA A 245 -1.67 5.00 7.14
N TRP A 246 -2.73 5.66 6.67
CA TRP A 246 -3.48 5.20 5.49
C TRP A 246 -2.81 5.55 4.18
N LEU A 247 -2.19 6.73 4.06
CA LEU A 247 -1.60 7.14 2.78
C LEU A 247 -0.41 6.24 2.40
N PRO A 248 0.59 6.01 3.27
CA PRO A 248 1.66 5.07 2.94
C PRO A 248 1.18 3.63 2.74
N SER A 249 0.16 3.19 3.48
CA SER A 249 -0.43 1.86 3.32
C SER A 249 -1.09 1.70 1.95
N LEU A 250 -1.81 2.72 1.46
CA LEU A 250 -2.40 2.69 0.11
C LEU A 250 -1.31 2.67 -0.97
N MET A 251 -0.25 3.47 -0.82
CA MET A 251 0.87 3.47 -1.76
C MET A 251 1.58 2.12 -1.78
N HIS A 252 1.78 1.53 -0.61
CA HIS A 252 2.35 0.20 -0.45
C HIS A 252 1.49 -0.85 -1.16
N TYR A 253 0.17 -0.85 -0.92
CA TYR A 253 -0.76 -1.73 -1.62
C TYR A 253 -0.62 -1.60 -3.15
N MET A 254 -0.66 -0.37 -3.68
CA MET A 254 -0.57 -0.13 -5.13
C MET A 254 0.73 -0.67 -5.75
N PHE A 255 1.86 -0.58 -5.04
CA PHE A 255 3.14 -1.14 -5.46
C PHE A 255 3.23 -2.67 -5.35
N LEU A 256 2.51 -3.28 -4.41
CA LEU A 256 2.50 -4.74 -4.24
C LEU A 256 1.50 -5.43 -5.18
N ASP A 257 0.32 -4.84 -5.37
CA ASP A 257 -0.78 -5.39 -6.17
C ASP A 257 -0.39 -5.56 -7.65
N GLU A 258 0.41 -4.64 -8.18
CA GLU A 258 1.05 -4.77 -9.49
C GLU A 258 2.53 -4.40 -9.36
N PRO A 259 3.44 -5.38 -9.28
CA PRO A 259 4.86 -5.12 -9.04
C PRO A 259 5.57 -4.43 -10.21
N ARG A 260 4.96 -4.38 -11.41
CA ARG A 260 5.47 -3.56 -12.53
C ARG A 260 5.21 -2.06 -12.33
N THR A 261 4.35 -1.66 -11.40
CA THR A 261 4.09 -0.25 -11.05
C THR A 261 5.37 0.42 -10.55
N GLN A 262 5.90 1.37 -11.32
CA GLN A 262 7.09 2.14 -10.95
C GLN A 262 6.76 3.52 -10.39
N ARG A 263 5.58 4.07 -10.70
CA ARG A 263 5.18 5.42 -10.33
C ARG A 263 3.72 5.45 -9.89
N ILE A 264 3.49 6.17 -8.81
CA ILE A 264 2.15 6.51 -8.33
C ILE A 264 1.95 8.01 -8.51
N VAL A 265 0.88 8.40 -9.19
CA VAL A 265 0.63 9.78 -9.61
C VAL A 265 -0.67 10.35 -9.04
N GLY A 266 -0.72 11.67 -8.90
CA GLY A 266 -1.93 12.37 -8.48
C GLY A 266 -1.98 13.81 -9.00
N GLU A 267 -3.14 14.42 -8.85
CA GLU A 267 -3.45 15.74 -9.44
C GLU A 267 -4.15 16.71 -8.45
N PRO A 268 -3.56 16.99 -7.28
CA PRO A 268 -4.11 18.03 -6.40
C PRO A 268 -4.29 19.36 -7.14
N ALA A 269 -5.27 20.16 -6.72
CA ALA A 269 -5.43 21.50 -7.26
C ALA A 269 -4.17 22.33 -6.97
N ALA A 270 -3.64 23.04 -7.97
CA ALA A 270 -2.42 23.84 -7.82
C ALA A 270 -2.58 24.97 -6.78
N SER A 271 -3.80 25.47 -6.61
CA SER A 271 -4.16 26.44 -5.56
C SER A 271 -4.12 25.86 -4.14
N HIS A 272 -4.24 24.53 -3.98
CA HIS A 272 -4.22 23.86 -2.68
C HIS A 272 -2.77 23.56 -2.25
N GLN A 273 -1.96 24.60 -2.09
CA GLN A 273 -0.53 24.48 -1.77
C GLN A 273 -0.25 23.67 -0.49
N ARG A 274 -1.15 23.71 0.50
CA ARG A 274 -1.02 22.89 1.73
C ARG A 274 -1.05 21.40 1.41
N GLN A 275 -1.95 20.96 0.53
CA GLN A 275 -2.06 19.57 0.11
C GLN A 275 -0.82 19.14 -0.69
N VAL A 276 -0.35 19.98 -1.62
CA VAL A 276 0.89 19.72 -2.37
C VAL A 276 2.07 19.54 -1.41
N ARG A 277 2.27 20.46 -0.45
CA ARG A 277 3.33 20.34 0.56
C ARG A 277 3.20 19.10 1.45
N ASN A 278 1.97 18.70 1.78
CA ASN A 278 1.75 17.47 2.55
C ASN A 278 2.16 16.24 1.74
N LEU A 279 1.82 16.18 0.45
CA LEU A 279 2.24 15.11 -0.44
C LEU A 279 3.77 15.07 -0.61
N GLU A 280 4.42 16.24 -0.72
CA GLU A 280 5.89 16.32 -0.74
C GLU A 280 6.53 15.76 0.53
N ARG A 281 5.96 16.05 1.71
CA ARG A 281 6.39 15.47 2.99
C ARG A 281 6.18 13.97 3.06
N SER A 282 5.15 13.45 2.38
CA SER A 282 4.90 12.03 2.17
C SER A 282 5.75 11.41 1.05
N GLY A 283 6.69 12.18 0.48
CA GLY A 283 7.69 11.72 -0.47
C GLY A 283 7.32 11.88 -1.94
N PHE A 284 6.18 12.46 -2.28
CA PHE A 284 5.88 12.83 -3.66
C PHE A 284 6.81 13.96 -4.15
N ALA A 285 7.03 14.04 -5.45
CA ALA A 285 7.62 15.19 -6.10
C ALA A 285 6.53 15.95 -6.87
N ALA A 286 6.48 17.27 -6.73
CA ALA A 286 5.70 18.13 -7.63
C ALA A 286 6.45 18.25 -8.97
N ILE A 287 5.89 17.67 -10.03
CA ILE A 287 6.55 17.53 -11.33
C ILE A 287 6.32 18.77 -12.18
N LYS A 288 5.05 19.16 -12.37
CA LYS A 288 4.65 20.35 -13.13
C LYS A 288 3.20 20.71 -12.86
N ASP A 289 2.86 21.96 -13.11
CA ASP A 289 1.47 22.39 -13.22
C ASP A 289 0.94 22.17 -14.64
N PHE A 290 -0.37 21.91 -14.75
CA PHE A 290 -1.08 21.79 -16.01
C PHE A 290 -2.56 22.13 -15.82
N ASP A 291 -3.27 22.34 -16.92
CA ASP A 291 -4.68 22.75 -16.90
C ASP A 291 -5.58 21.61 -17.40
N PHE A 292 -6.45 21.12 -16.50
CA PHE A 292 -7.65 20.40 -16.89
C PHE A 292 -8.74 21.39 -17.35
N PRO A 293 -9.75 20.94 -18.10
CA PRO A 293 -10.89 21.80 -18.47
C PRO A 293 -11.58 22.48 -17.28
N HIS A 294 -11.55 21.85 -16.09
CA HIS A 294 -12.28 22.29 -14.89
C HIS A 294 -11.36 22.80 -13.76
N LYS A 295 -10.03 22.64 -13.84
CA LYS A 295 -9.09 23.12 -12.81
C LYS A 295 -7.65 23.20 -13.30
N ARG A 296 -6.86 24.09 -12.69
CA ARG A 296 -5.39 24.00 -12.71
C ARG A 296 -4.91 22.99 -11.66
N ALA A 297 -4.11 22.02 -12.06
CA ALA A 297 -3.62 20.94 -11.21
C ALA A 297 -2.08 20.90 -11.18
N THR A 298 -1.53 20.35 -10.11
CA THR A 298 -0.11 20.02 -10.02
C THR A 298 0.03 18.50 -10.15
N LEU A 299 0.76 18.01 -11.16
CA LEU A 299 1.12 16.60 -11.25
C LEU A 299 2.10 16.28 -10.13
N VAL A 300 1.71 15.40 -9.22
CA VAL A 300 2.61 14.84 -8.21
C VAL A 300 2.95 13.39 -8.56
N MET A 301 4.15 12.94 -8.17
CA MET A 301 4.61 11.59 -8.46
C MET A 301 5.46 11.02 -7.33
N LEU A 302 5.18 9.79 -6.93
CA LEU A 302 5.97 8.99 -6.02
C LEU A 302 6.54 7.79 -6.79
N THR A 303 7.86 7.65 -6.80
CA THR A 303 8.51 6.50 -7.42
C THR A 303 8.61 5.33 -6.45
N ARG A 304 8.58 4.12 -7.00
CA ARG A 304 8.80 2.86 -6.28
C ARG A 304 10.10 2.91 -5.49
N GLU A 305 11.19 3.29 -6.17
CA GLU A 305 12.51 3.42 -5.56
C GLU A 305 12.49 4.37 -4.36
N LYS A 306 11.91 5.57 -4.51
CA LYS A 306 11.86 6.54 -3.41
C LYS A 306 11.03 6.03 -2.23
N PHE A 307 9.89 5.38 -2.49
CA PHE A 307 9.04 4.80 -1.45
C PHE A 307 9.81 3.77 -0.61
N PHE A 308 10.44 2.79 -1.27
CA PHE A 308 11.09 1.69 -0.56
C PHE A 308 12.45 2.07 0.03
N SER A 309 13.29 2.80 -0.72
CA SER A 309 14.63 3.20 -0.26
C SER A 309 14.58 4.18 0.92
N ASN A 310 13.60 5.08 0.94
CA ASN A 310 13.41 6.04 2.04
C ASN A 310 12.48 5.52 3.14
N ARG A 311 12.00 4.28 3.04
CA ARG A 311 11.13 3.64 4.05
C ARG A 311 9.88 4.45 4.38
N LEU A 312 9.21 4.96 3.35
CA LEU A 312 8.07 5.88 3.51
C LEU A 312 6.81 5.24 4.11
N TRP A 313 6.86 3.94 4.44
CA TRP A 313 5.86 3.25 5.24
C TRP A 313 5.89 3.62 6.75
N HIS A 314 6.89 4.39 7.17
CA HIS A 314 6.98 5.04 8.48
C HIS A 314 6.43 6.48 8.42
N PRO A 315 5.87 7.00 9.51
CA PRO A 315 5.54 8.42 9.60
C PRO A 315 6.81 9.25 9.46
N SER A 316 6.72 10.41 8.80
CA SER A 316 7.84 11.35 8.78
C SER A 316 8.18 11.73 10.23
N PRO A 317 9.47 11.81 10.62
CA PRO A 317 9.86 12.29 11.95
C PRO A 317 9.40 13.73 12.26
N LYS A 318 8.96 14.45 11.22
CA LYS A 318 8.43 15.83 11.29
C LYS A 318 6.90 15.90 11.14
N ALA A 319 6.20 14.76 11.18
CA ALA A 319 4.74 14.67 11.07
C ALA A 319 4.04 15.04 12.38
#